data_AF-U1PCX7-F1
#
_entry.id   AF-U1PCX7-F1
#
_cell.length_a   1.000
_cell.length_b   1.000
_cell.length_c   1.000
_cell.angle_alpha   90.00
_cell.angle_beta   90.00
_cell.angle_gamma   90.00
#
_symmetry.space_group_name_H-M   'P 1'
#
loop_
_entity.id
_entity.type
_entity.pdbx_description
1 polymer ?
#
loop_
_entity_poly.entity_id
_entity_poly.type
_entity_poly.pdbx_seq_one_letter_code
_entity_poly.pdbx_strand_id
1 'polypeptide(L)' 'MNFPFDAQCINEQDESPLKEGETVTVVGMSSTEATLSQQFVTVEWMNRELGVPLRQLEPIGVDDDTKQAVEDWHYWLKR' A
#
# COMPACT_ATOMS: atom_id res chain seq x y z
N MET A 1 6.21 -1.36 10.22
CA MET A 1 5.32 -0.51 9.40
C MET A 1 4.69 0.53 10.28
N ASN A 2 5.15 1.77 10.15
CA ASN A 2 4.72 2.92 10.94
C ASN A 2 3.80 3.78 10.08
N PHE A 3 2.63 4.12 10.61
CA PHE A 3 1.66 4.98 9.94
C PHE A 3 1.61 6.37 10.61
N PRO A 4 1.25 7.43 9.86
CA PRO A 4 1.05 7.45 8.41
C PRO A 4 2.38 7.55 7.65
N PHE A 5 2.38 7.17 6.36
CA PHE A 5 3.52 7.38 5.47
C PHE A 5 3.07 7.56 4.01
N ASP A 6 3.88 8.26 3.21
CA ASP A 6 3.59 8.46 1.79
C ASP A 6 4.08 7.28 0.95
N ALA A 7 3.32 6.94 -0.10
CA ALA A 7 3.67 5.90 -1.03
C ALA A 7 3.28 6.28 -2.46
N GLN A 8 4.04 5.79 -3.43
CA GLN A 8 3.73 5.92 -4.85
C GLN A 8 3.04 4.66 -5.36
N CYS A 9 2.02 4.81 -6.18
CA CYS A 9 1.48 3.71 -6.97
C CYS A 9 2.46 3.34 -8.09
N ILE A 10 2.99 2.13 -8.07
CA ILE A 10 3.97 1.62 -9.05
C ILE A 10 3.38 0.66 -10.07
N ASN A 11 2.10 0.29 -9.91
CA ASN A 11 1.41 -0.61 -10.83
C ASN A 11 -0.11 -0.47 -10.68
N GLU A 12 -0.87 -0.28 -11.76
CA GLU A 12 -2.32 -0.23 -11.67
C GLU A 12 -2.91 -1.61 -11.29
N GLN A 13 -3.99 -1.62 -10.51
CA GLN A 13 -4.75 -2.83 -10.17
C GLN A 13 -6.23 -2.58 -10.47
N ASP A 14 -6.93 -3.57 -11.01
CA ASP A 14 -8.34 -3.44 -11.37
C ASP A 14 -9.21 -3.08 -10.14
N GLU A 15 -8.81 -3.48 -8.94
CA GLU A 15 -9.53 -3.19 -7.70
C GLU A 15 -9.22 -1.79 -7.12
N SER A 16 -8.33 -1.02 -7.75
CA SER A 16 -7.86 0.29 -7.26
C SER A 16 -8.01 1.38 -8.32
N PRO A 17 -8.55 2.56 -7.97
CA PRO A 17 -8.63 3.68 -8.90
C PRO A 17 -7.30 4.42 -9.10
N LEU A 18 -6.25 4.08 -8.33
CA LEU A 18 -4.96 4.76 -8.38
C LEU A 18 -4.27 4.56 -9.73
N LYS A 19 -3.57 5.60 -10.19
CA LYS A 19 -2.77 5.56 -11.41
C LYS A 19 -1.29 5.42 -11.11
N GLU A 20 -0.56 4.76 -12.01
CA GLU A 20 0.89 4.64 -11.87
C GLU A 20 1.53 6.03 -11.77
N GLY A 21 2.42 6.20 -10.81
CA GLY A 21 3.05 7.47 -10.46
C GLY A 21 2.28 8.32 -9.44
N GLU A 22 1.02 8.00 -9.14
CA GLU A 22 0.20 8.75 -8.17
C GLU A 22 0.72 8.55 -6.74
N THR A 23 0.84 9.64 -5.98
CA THR A 23 1.27 9.60 -4.58
C THR A 23 0.07 9.70 -3.65
N VAL A 24 0.03 8.82 -2.65
CA VAL A 24 -1.02 8.75 -1.63
C VAL A 24 -0.40 8.57 -0.25
N THR A 25 -1.11 9.00 0.79
CA THR A 25 -0.70 8.78 2.18
C THR A 25 -1.40 7.55 2.72
N VAL A 26 -0.63 6.54 3.11
CA VAL A 26 -1.10 5.34 3.79
C VAL A 26 -1.33 5.67 5.26
N VAL A 27 -2.58 5.54 5.71
CA VAL A 27 -2.99 5.91 7.08
C VAL A 27 -3.17 4.71 8.00
N GLY A 28 -3.20 3.49 7.46
CA GLY A 28 -3.31 2.28 8.25
C GLY A 28 -3.49 1.02 7.44
N MET A 29 -3.67 -0.09 8.15
CA MET A 29 -4.08 -1.36 7.56
C MET A 29 -5.58 -1.32 7.24
N SER A 30 -5.99 -1.90 6.09
CA SER A 30 -7.41 -2.01 5.77
C SER A 30 -8.09 -3.04 6.68
N SER A 31 -9.37 -2.81 6.98
CA SER A 31 -10.23 -3.81 7.61
C SER A 31 -10.69 -4.91 6.66
N THR A 32 -10.43 -4.75 5.35
CA THR A 32 -10.61 -5.81 4.35
C THR A 32 -9.79 -7.04 4.74
N GLU A 33 -10.43 -8.20 4.77
CA GLU A 33 -9.73 -9.46 5.07
C GLU A 33 -8.57 -9.67 4.08
N ALA A 34 -7.36 -9.80 4.63
CA ALA A 34 -6.20 -10.16 3.85
C ALA A 34 -6.35 -11.61 3.38
N THR A 35 -6.00 -11.86 2.11
CA THR A 35 -5.96 -13.21 1.55
C THR A 35 -4.53 -13.71 1.48
N LEU A 36 -4.38 -14.97 1.06
CA LEU A 36 -3.06 -15.54 0.82
C LEU A 36 -2.32 -14.94 -0.40
N SER A 37 -2.87 -13.95 -1.07
CA SER A 37 -2.23 -13.33 -2.23
C SER A 37 -2.39 -11.82 -2.28
N GLN A 38 -3.08 -11.23 -1.28
CA GLN A 38 -3.40 -9.82 -1.30
C GLN A 38 -3.63 -9.27 0.11
N GLN A 39 -2.92 -8.19 0.42
CA GLN A 39 -3.11 -7.40 1.63
C GLN A 39 -3.52 -6.00 1.20
N PHE A 40 -4.46 -5.42 1.94
CA PHE A 40 -4.97 -4.10 1.68
C PHE A 40 -4.54 -3.12 2.77
N VAL A 41 -4.25 -1.90 2.37
CA VAL A 41 -4.00 -0.77 3.27
C VAL A 41 -5.01 0.33 2.99
N THR A 42 -5.28 1.15 4.00
CA THR A 42 -6.13 2.32 3.87
C THR A 42 -5.27 3.53 3.51
N VAL A 43 -5.65 4.26 2.47
CA VAL A 43 -5.00 5.50 2.03
C VAL A 43 -5.98 6.66 2.11
N GLU A 44 -5.45 7.87 2.34
CA GLU A 44 -6.19 9.10 2.11
C GLU A 44 -6.18 9.43 0.61
N TRP A 45 -7.36 9.52 0.01
CA TRP A 45 -7.53 9.76 -1.42
C TRP A 45 -8.77 10.60 -1.69
N MET A 46 -8.62 11.76 -2.34
CA MET A 46 -9.73 12.69 -2.63
C MET A 46 -10.62 13.04 -1.42
N ASN A 47 -10.02 13.34 -0.26
CA ASN A 47 -10.72 13.66 1.01
C ASN A 47 -11.60 12.52 1.55
N ARG A 48 -11.29 11.26 1.20
CA ARG A 48 -11.89 10.07 1.80
C ARG A 48 -10.82 9.01 2.05
N GLU A 49 -11.16 8.03 2.87
CA GLU A 49 -10.35 6.82 3.02
C GLU A 49 -10.72 5.80 1.94
N LEU A 50 -9.70 5.12 1.42
CA LEU A 50 -9.85 4.09 0.40
C LEU A 50 -8.94 2.90 0.71
N GLY A 51 -9.49 1.69 0.68
CA GLY A 51 -8.70 0.46 0.75
C GLY A 51 -8.08 0.15 -0.61
N VAL A 52 -6.75 -0.02 -0.66
CA VAL A 52 -6.02 -0.37 -1.89
C VAL A 52 -5.05 -1.52 -1.64
N PRO A 53 -4.83 -2.40 -2.65
CA PRO A 53 -3.82 -3.45 -2.57
C PRO A 53 -2.42 -2.91 -2.27
N LEU A 54 -1.78 -3.38 -1.20
CA LEU A 54 -0.41 -2.97 -0.79
C LEU A 54 0.62 -3.27 -1.89
N ARG A 55 0.41 -4.34 -2.66
CA ARG A 55 1.28 -4.74 -3.79
C ARG A 55 1.44 -3.67 -4.87
N GLN A 56 0.57 -2.67 -4.91
CA GLN A 56 0.67 -1.58 -5.89
C GLN A 56 1.47 -0.39 -5.39
N LEU A 57 1.85 -0.38 -4.11
CA LEU A 57 2.46 0.77 -3.47
C LEU A 57 3.95 0.55 -3.19
N GLU A 58 4.73 1.59 -3.41
CA GLU A 58 6.13 1.71 -2.99
C GLU A 58 6.26 2.86 -1.97
N PRO A 59 6.76 2.60 -0.74
CA PRO A 59 6.91 3.64 0.29
C PRO A 59 7.93 4.71 -0.10
N ILE A 60 7.64 5.99 0.20
CA ILE A 60 8.52 7.14 -0.07
C ILE A 60 9.05 7.67 1.26
N GLY A 61 10.38 7.77 1.38
CA GLY A 61 11.03 8.50 2.49
C GLY A 61 10.73 7.93 3.89
N VAL A 62 10.42 6.63 3.98
CA VAL A 62 10.06 5.95 5.23
C VAL A 62 11.27 5.42 5.98
N ASP A 63 11.08 5.09 7.25
CA ASP A 63 12.07 4.38 8.06
C ASP A 63 12.31 2.93 7.58
N ASP A 64 13.43 2.35 8.00
CA ASP A 64 13.84 1.00 7.60
C ASP A 64 12.81 -0.08 8.01
N ASP A 65 12.13 0.07 9.16
CA ASP A 65 11.12 -0.91 9.61
C ASP A 65 9.86 -0.87 8.73
N THR A 66 9.48 0.31 8.24
CA THR A 66 8.37 0.47 7.30
C THR A 66 8.74 -0.04 5.93
N LYS A 67 9.94 0.28 5.45
CA LYS A 67 10.46 -0.23 4.18
C LYS A 67 10.53 -1.77 4.19
N GLN A 68 11.14 -2.35 5.21
CA GLN A 68 11.28 -3.80 5.35
C GLN A 68 9.93 -4.51 5.41
N ALA A 69 8.96 -3.99 6.16
CA ALA A 69 7.64 -4.59 6.25
C ALA A 69 6.91 -4.65 4.90
N VAL A 70 7.09 -3.62 4.05
CA VAL A 70 6.50 -3.61 2.71
C VAL A 70 7.27 -4.52 1.76
N GLU A 71 8.60 -4.51 1.81
CA GLU A 71 9.45 -5.43 1.03
C GLU A 71 9.19 -6.91 1.35
N ASP A 72 9.03 -7.25 2.63
CA ASP A 72 8.72 -8.61 3.09
C ASP A 72 7.39 -9.09 2.51
N TRP A 73 6.39 -8.20 2.45
CA TRP A 73 5.11 -8.49 1.80
C TRP A 73 5.28 -8.74 0.29
N HIS A 74 6.04 -7.88 -0.40
CA HIS A 74 6.34 -8.06 -1.83
C HIS A 74 7.13 -9.36 -2.10
N TYR A 75 8.03 -9.76 -1.21
CA TYR A 75 8.75 -11.03 -1.31
C TYR A 75 7.81 -12.22 -1.13
N TRP A 76 6.89 -12.13 -0.17
CA TRP A 76 5.92 -13.18 0.10
C TRP A 76 5.01 -13.47 -1.10
N LEU A 77 4.61 -12.44 -1.86
CA LEU A 77 3.82 -12.60 -3.08
C LEU A 77 4.56 -13.24 -4.26
N LYS A 78 5.90 -13.19 -4.26
CA LYS A 78 6.74 -13.76 -5.33
C LYS A 78 7.06 -15.25 -5.12
N ARG A 79 6.64 -15.82 -3.99
CA ARG A 79 6.93 -17.20 -3.59
C ARG A 79 5.79 -18.15 -3.93
#